data_AF-A0A453FUA4-F1
#
_entry.id   AF-A0A453FUA4-F1
#
_cell.length_a   1.000
_cell.length_b   1.000
_cell.length_c   1.000
_cell.angle_alpha   90.00
_cell.angle_beta   90.00
_cell.angle_gamma   90.00
#
_symmetry.space_group_name_H-M   'P 1'
#
loop_
_entity.id
_entity.type
_entity.pdbx_description
1 polymer ?
#
loop_
_entity_poly.entity_id
_entity_poly.type
_entity_poly.pdbx_seq_one_letter_code
_entity_poly.pdbx_strand_id
1 'polypeptide(L)'
;RVFNIHFVQEMLYTPGRYERISWIFCRVIIRHSRLSRNIICKDQLQRPRTSAQARTSTMAHLAILLLLALLLLASPAISSTKRTQQPKFPAIFYFGDSIFDTGNNNHIPTLGLANHPPYGRDFPGSRPTGRFSNGRLVPDLLNERLQLKEFAPPFLDRSLSDKDITTGVNFASAGSGFDDRTSRLANTMPLSAQVDLFREEYLPRLRSIAGDKEAARIIASSLMFINSGTNDFTHYYRTSRRRLGIGEYQDTVLQLARAHVKVKLCSSGFVSTKLFLL
;
A
#
# COMPACT_ATOMS: atom_id res chain seq x y z
N ARG A 1 -19.29 6.58 19.70
CA ARG A 1 -18.46 5.63 20.49
C ARG A 1 -17.01 5.87 20.11
N VAL A 2 -16.29 6.49 21.02
CA VAL A 2 -14.94 7.07 20.85
C VAL A 2 -13.91 5.94 20.67
N PHE A 3 -13.10 5.98 19.61
CA PHE A 3 -11.86 5.22 19.55
C PHE A 3 -10.73 6.10 20.08
N ASN A 4 -10.06 5.59 21.09
CA ASN A 4 -9.22 6.29 22.04
C ASN A 4 -7.82 6.55 21.46
N ILE A 5 -7.37 7.81 21.50
CA ILE A 5 -6.08 8.31 20.93
C ILE A 5 -4.86 7.90 21.79
N HIS A 6 -5.06 7.16 22.89
CA HIS A 6 -3.96 6.68 23.73
C HIS A 6 -3.07 5.58 23.11
N PHE A 7 -3.37 5.09 21.90
CA PHE A 7 -2.65 3.94 21.33
C PHE A 7 -1.43 4.31 20.47
N VAL A 8 -1.24 5.58 20.09
CA VAL A 8 -0.18 5.98 19.14
C VAL A 8 1.12 6.41 19.84
N GLN A 9 1.07 6.79 21.13
CA GLN A 9 2.22 7.42 21.79
C GLN A 9 3.24 6.43 22.39
N GLU A 10 2.86 5.17 22.67
CA GLU A 10 3.81 4.13 23.12
C GLU A 10 4.41 3.27 21.98
N MET A 11 3.95 3.42 20.73
CA MET A 11 4.38 2.55 19.61
C MET A 11 5.62 3.03 18.85
N LEU A 12 6.17 4.20 19.18
CA LEU A 12 7.29 4.81 18.44
C LEU A 12 8.68 4.45 19.00
N TYR A 13 8.78 3.67 20.08
CA TYR A 13 10.08 3.31 20.67
C TYR A 13 10.09 1.87 21.22
N THR A 14 9.96 0.87 20.35
CA THR A 14 10.42 -0.49 20.69
C THR A 14 10.72 -1.31 19.42
N PRO A 15 11.92 -1.84 19.24
CA PRO A 15 12.26 -2.70 18.10
C PRO A 15 11.43 -4.01 18.16
N GLY A 16 10.84 -4.43 17.03
CA GLY A 16 10.30 -5.79 16.87
C GLY A 16 8.78 -5.97 16.80
N ARG A 17 7.96 -4.90 16.70
CA ARG A 17 6.48 -5.03 16.55
C ARG A 17 5.89 -4.70 15.17
N TYR A 18 6.71 -4.37 14.17
CA TYR A 18 6.23 -4.03 12.82
C TYR A 18 5.40 -5.15 12.17
N GLU A 19 5.72 -6.42 12.44
CA GLU A 19 4.93 -7.54 11.90
C GLU A 19 3.48 -7.54 12.40
N ARG A 20 3.21 -7.18 13.67
CA ARG A 20 1.84 -7.18 14.21
C ARG A 20 0.96 -6.03 13.68
N ILE A 21 1.57 -4.91 13.30
CA ILE A 21 0.85 -3.72 12.80
C ILE A 21 0.27 -3.97 11.40
N SER A 22 1.04 -4.64 10.53
CA SER A 22 0.58 -5.08 9.20
C SER A 22 -0.64 -6.00 9.31
N TRP A 23 -0.68 -6.88 10.31
CA TRP A 23 -1.80 -7.79 10.57
C TRP A 23 -3.07 -7.09 11.07
N ILE A 24 -2.95 -6.05 11.91
CA ILE A 24 -4.13 -5.31 12.42
C ILE A 24 -4.76 -4.45 11.32
N PHE A 25 -3.95 -3.76 10.51
CA PHE A 25 -4.44 -3.01 9.35
C PHE A 25 -5.04 -3.93 8.28
N CYS A 26 -4.42 -5.08 7.99
CA CYS A 26 -5.01 -6.09 7.11
C CYS A 26 -6.36 -6.60 7.65
N ARG A 27 -6.52 -6.81 8.96
CA ARG A 27 -7.80 -7.23 9.54
C ARG A 27 -8.90 -6.18 9.42
N VAL A 28 -8.59 -4.89 9.52
CA VAL A 28 -9.59 -3.81 9.34
C VAL A 28 -10.04 -3.71 7.88
N ILE A 29 -9.11 -3.82 6.93
CA ILE A 29 -9.41 -3.81 5.49
C ILE A 29 -10.18 -5.09 5.08
N ILE A 30 -9.80 -6.26 5.61
CA ILE A 30 -10.46 -7.56 5.33
C ILE A 30 -11.84 -7.66 5.99
N ARG A 31 -12.09 -7.00 7.15
CA ARG A 31 -13.42 -7.04 7.79
C ARG A 31 -14.50 -6.30 7.00
N HIS A 32 -14.13 -5.35 6.15
CA HIS A 32 -15.07 -4.58 5.33
C HIS A 32 -15.26 -5.13 3.90
N SER A 33 -14.48 -6.12 3.48
CA SER A 33 -14.72 -6.90 2.25
C SER A 33 -15.44 -8.21 2.58
N ARG A 34 -16.75 -8.17 2.76
CA ARG A 34 -17.56 -9.40 2.75
C ARG A 34 -17.46 -10.04 1.37
N LEU A 35 -16.74 -11.17 1.23
CA LEU A 35 -17.11 -12.26 0.34
C LEU A 35 -16.45 -13.58 0.77
N SER A 36 -17.31 -14.59 0.92
CA SER A 36 -17.08 -16.04 0.91
C SER A 36 -16.36 -16.70 2.09
N ARG A 37 -17.20 -17.36 2.90
CA ARG A 37 -16.88 -18.44 3.84
C ARG A 37 -16.43 -19.69 3.06
N ASN A 38 -15.44 -20.40 3.61
CA ASN A 38 -15.37 -21.86 3.79
C ASN A 38 -13.92 -22.33 3.72
N ILE A 39 -13.26 -22.44 4.87
CA ILE A 39 -12.13 -23.37 5.04
C ILE A 39 -12.37 -24.13 6.33
N ILE A 40 -12.69 -25.41 6.15
CA ILE A 40 -12.80 -26.43 7.19
C ILE A 40 -11.39 -26.74 7.68
N CYS A 41 -11.19 -26.64 8.99
CA CYS A 41 -9.97 -27.06 9.67
C CYS A 41 -10.28 -28.36 10.42
N LYS A 42 -9.59 -29.45 10.10
CA LYS A 42 -9.39 -30.56 11.03
C LYS A 42 -7.99 -31.11 10.88
N ASP A 43 -7.18 -30.81 11.89
CA ASP A 43 -6.08 -31.65 12.37
C ASP A 43 -6.57 -33.09 12.52
N GLN A 44 -5.73 -34.07 12.18
CA GLN A 44 -5.38 -35.18 13.07
C GLN A 44 -4.09 -35.85 12.55
N LEU A 45 -3.02 -35.67 13.31
CA LEU A 45 -1.82 -36.52 13.32
C LEU A 45 -2.17 -37.85 13.99
N GLN A 46 -1.93 -38.98 13.32
CA GLN A 46 -1.74 -40.27 13.98
C GLN A 46 -0.82 -41.18 13.16
N ARG A 47 0.21 -41.71 13.83
CA ARG A 47 1.09 -42.79 13.35
C ARG A 47 0.37 -44.13 13.48
N PRO A 48 0.75 -45.13 12.66
CA PRO A 48 1.09 -46.41 13.27
C PRO A 48 2.38 -47.05 12.72
N ARG A 49 2.96 -47.91 13.56
CA ARG A 49 4.07 -48.84 13.26
C ARG A 49 3.50 -50.24 12.96
N THR A 50 4.35 -51.02 12.27
CA THR A 50 4.48 -52.49 12.20
C THR A 50 3.53 -53.31 11.32
N SER A 51 4.11 -53.73 10.18
CA SER A 51 4.27 -55.09 9.64
C SER A 51 3.17 -56.15 9.81
N ALA A 52 2.66 -56.61 8.67
CA ALA A 52 2.42 -58.03 8.42
C ALA A 52 2.60 -58.32 6.91
N GLN A 53 3.37 -59.36 6.60
CA GLN A 53 3.66 -59.87 5.27
C GLN A 53 2.42 -60.35 4.53
N ALA A 54 2.29 -59.95 3.27
CA ALA A 54 1.56 -60.70 2.25
C ALA A 54 2.48 -60.87 1.04
N ARG A 55 3.07 -62.07 0.92
CA ARG A 55 3.76 -62.51 -0.29
C ARG A 55 2.72 -62.79 -1.37
N THR A 56 2.43 -61.79 -2.19
CA THR A 56 1.92 -62.01 -3.56
C THR A 56 2.24 -60.80 -4.43
N SER A 57 2.86 -61.08 -5.58
CA SER A 57 2.87 -60.29 -6.82
C SER A 57 3.88 -59.12 -6.95
N THR A 58 5.16 -59.44 -7.07
CA THR A 58 6.15 -58.52 -7.67
C THR A 58 5.69 -57.98 -9.03
N MET A 59 4.94 -58.80 -9.79
CA MET A 59 4.35 -58.41 -11.07
C MET A 59 3.20 -57.39 -10.93
N ALA A 60 2.38 -57.44 -9.87
CA ALA A 60 1.33 -56.43 -9.68
C ALA A 60 1.93 -55.12 -9.17
N HIS A 61 3.00 -55.17 -8.36
CA HIS A 61 3.72 -53.96 -7.94
C HIS A 61 4.42 -53.29 -9.13
N LEU A 62 5.03 -54.07 -10.03
CA LEU A 62 5.60 -53.56 -11.28
C LEU A 62 4.52 -52.97 -12.19
N ALA A 63 3.36 -53.63 -12.32
CA ALA A 63 2.24 -53.12 -13.11
C ALA A 63 1.65 -51.83 -12.51
N ILE A 64 1.51 -51.75 -11.19
CA ILE A 64 1.03 -50.55 -10.47
C ILE A 64 2.05 -49.41 -10.61
N LEU A 65 3.35 -49.69 -10.51
CA LEU A 65 4.42 -48.70 -10.71
C LEU A 65 4.47 -48.22 -12.16
N LEU A 66 4.26 -49.11 -13.14
CA LEU A 66 4.18 -48.74 -14.56
C LEU A 66 2.93 -47.90 -14.84
N LEU A 67 1.80 -48.24 -14.22
CA LEU A 67 0.54 -47.49 -14.36
C LEU A 67 0.66 -46.10 -13.71
N LEU A 68 1.30 -46.01 -12.53
CA LEU A 68 1.62 -44.73 -11.87
C LEU A 68 2.59 -43.89 -12.70
N ALA A 69 3.60 -44.52 -13.30
CA ALA A 69 4.53 -43.84 -14.21
C ALA A 69 3.83 -43.34 -15.48
N LEU A 70 2.93 -44.14 -16.07
CA LEU A 70 2.10 -43.69 -17.20
C LEU A 70 1.13 -42.57 -16.80
N LEU A 71 0.54 -42.60 -15.60
CA LEU A 71 -0.32 -41.53 -15.09
C LEU A 71 0.46 -40.23 -14.80
N LEU A 72 1.72 -40.35 -14.36
CA LEU A 72 2.64 -39.21 -14.19
C LEU A 72 3.07 -38.61 -15.55
N LEU A 73 3.26 -39.44 -16.57
CA LEU A 73 3.59 -39.00 -17.93
C LEU A 73 2.37 -38.51 -18.74
N ALA A 74 1.17 -38.99 -18.40
CA ALA A 74 -0.09 -38.60 -19.02
C ALA A 74 -0.77 -37.41 -18.32
N SER A 75 -0.12 -36.80 -17.33
CA SER A 75 -0.60 -35.52 -16.79
C SER A 75 -0.50 -34.50 -17.93
N PRO A 76 -1.62 -33.96 -18.47
CA PRO A 76 -1.51 -32.78 -19.30
C PRO A 76 -0.78 -31.76 -18.43
N ALA A 77 0.27 -31.13 -18.96
CA ALA A 77 0.85 -29.99 -18.31
C ALA A 77 -0.33 -29.07 -17.98
N ILE A 78 -0.70 -29.02 -16.70
CA ILE A 78 -1.61 -27.99 -16.21
C ILE A 78 -0.74 -26.76 -16.35
N SER A 79 -0.77 -26.19 -17.55
CA SER A 79 -0.42 -24.82 -17.76
C SER A 79 -1.37 -24.12 -16.83
N SER A 80 -0.87 -23.78 -15.64
CA SER A 80 -1.47 -22.78 -14.81
C SER A 80 -1.39 -21.52 -15.65
N THR A 81 -2.31 -21.39 -16.59
CA THR A 81 -2.70 -20.12 -17.13
C THR A 81 -3.14 -19.40 -15.88
N LYS A 82 -2.23 -18.61 -15.29
CA LYS A 82 -2.60 -17.58 -14.35
C LYS A 82 -3.64 -16.81 -15.13
N ARG A 83 -4.91 -17.06 -14.83
CA ARG A 83 -6.03 -16.32 -15.38
C ARG A 83 -5.68 -14.90 -14.97
N THR A 84 -5.15 -14.12 -15.90
CA THR A 84 -4.82 -12.72 -15.68
C THR A 84 -6.16 -12.05 -15.57
N GLN A 85 -6.76 -12.17 -14.37
CA GLN A 85 -7.88 -11.34 -13.99
C GLN A 85 -7.36 -9.93 -14.15
N GLN A 86 -7.95 -9.21 -15.10
CA GLN A 86 -7.66 -7.80 -15.26
C GLN A 86 -7.83 -7.14 -13.90
N PRO A 87 -6.86 -6.34 -13.44
CA PRO A 87 -6.93 -5.72 -12.14
C PRO A 87 -8.25 -4.94 -12.03
N LYS A 88 -8.95 -5.10 -10.92
CA LYS A 88 -10.30 -4.53 -10.71
C LYS A 88 -10.33 -3.01 -10.84
N PHE A 89 -9.19 -2.36 -10.59
CA PHE A 89 -8.98 -0.93 -10.74
C PHE A 89 -7.78 -0.74 -11.67
N PRO A 90 -7.79 0.23 -12.60
CA PRO A 90 -6.69 0.45 -13.52
C PRO A 90 -5.49 1.17 -12.89
N ALA A 91 -5.72 1.94 -11.82
CA ALA A 91 -4.67 2.71 -11.15
C ALA A 91 -4.93 2.92 -9.65
N ILE A 92 -3.85 3.14 -8.89
CA ILE A 92 -3.93 3.56 -7.49
C ILE A 92 -2.99 4.75 -7.26
N PHE A 93 -3.47 5.73 -6.50
CA PHE A 93 -2.74 6.91 -6.10
C PHE A 93 -2.61 7.00 -4.59
N TYR A 94 -1.47 7.50 -4.14
CA TYR A 94 -1.17 7.64 -2.72
C TYR A 94 -0.74 9.08 -2.43
N PHE A 95 -1.33 9.69 -1.42
CA PHE A 95 -1.01 11.02 -0.93
C PHE A 95 -0.84 10.94 0.58
N GLY A 96 0.02 11.79 1.14
CA GLY A 96 0.21 11.80 2.58
C GLY A 96 1.63 12.02 3.04
N ASP A 97 1.96 11.35 4.13
CA ASP A 97 3.21 11.48 4.85
C ASP A 97 4.13 10.24 4.76
N SER A 98 5.00 10.06 5.76
CA SER A 98 6.03 9.02 5.80
C SER A 98 5.48 7.60 5.78
N ILE A 99 4.21 7.41 6.14
CA ILE A 99 3.57 6.09 6.04
C ILE A 99 3.47 5.65 4.57
N PHE A 100 3.30 6.60 3.65
CA PHE A 100 3.18 6.33 2.22
C PHE A 100 4.38 6.76 1.39
N ASP A 101 5.24 7.66 1.85
CA ASP A 101 6.37 8.15 1.06
C ASP A 101 7.35 7.03 0.69
N THR A 102 7.41 6.72 -0.61
CA THR A 102 8.26 5.70 -1.18
C THR A 102 9.60 6.22 -1.69
N GLY A 103 9.87 7.52 -1.55
CA GLY A 103 11.12 8.16 -1.95
C GLY A 103 10.98 9.54 -2.59
N ASN A 104 9.79 10.17 -2.59
CA ASN A 104 9.63 11.52 -3.15
C ASN A 104 10.55 12.53 -2.46
N ASN A 105 10.74 12.38 -1.15
CA ASN A 105 11.63 13.25 -0.39
C ASN A 105 13.10 13.22 -0.85
N ASN A 106 13.54 12.17 -1.56
CA ASN A 106 14.89 12.14 -2.13
C ASN A 106 15.09 13.12 -3.30
N HIS A 107 13.99 13.64 -3.85
CA HIS A 107 13.98 14.50 -5.03
C HIS A 107 13.72 15.98 -4.70
N ILE A 108 13.60 16.31 -3.42
CA ILE A 108 13.40 17.69 -2.93
C ILE A 108 14.41 18.02 -1.82
N PRO A 109 14.78 19.29 -1.64
CA PRO A 109 15.72 19.70 -0.60
C PRO A 109 15.04 19.73 0.78
N THR A 110 14.93 18.59 1.45
CA THR A 110 14.22 18.42 2.73
C THR A 110 15.10 17.81 3.82
N LEU A 111 14.73 18.05 5.08
CA LEU A 111 15.30 17.33 6.23
C LEU A 111 14.64 15.96 6.45
N GLY A 112 13.49 15.71 5.83
CA GLY A 112 12.73 14.46 5.95
C GLY A 112 13.25 13.35 5.06
N LEU A 113 14.52 12.95 5.19
CA LEU A 113 15.12 11.91 4.36
C LEU A 113 15.17 10.55 5.08
N ALA A 114 14.96 9.48 4.31
CA ALA A 114 15.15 8.08 4.73
C ALA A 114 15.97 7.28 3.69
N ASN A 115 16.92 7.96 3.05
CA ASN A 115 17.85 7.39 2.07
C ASN A 115 19.20 6.95 2.69
N HIS A 116 19.19 6.64 3.99
CA HIS A 116 20.35 6.19 4.75
C HIS A 116 19.99 5.00 5.67
N PRO A 117 20.98 4.21 6.15
CA PRO A 117 20.73 3.19 7.17
C PRO A 117 20.09 3.78 8.45
N PRO A 118 19.24 3.04 9.17
CA PRO A 118 18.91 1.62 8.99
C PRO A 118 17.81 1.33 7.95
N TYR A 119 17.29 2.35 7.26
CA TYR A 119 16.18 2.19 6.32
C TYR A 119 16.52 1.29 5.13
N GLY A 120 15.51 0.62 4.59
CA GLY A 120 15.65 -0.24 3.41
C GLY A 120 16.44 -1.54 3.60
N ARG A 121 16.87 -1.89 4.83
CA ARG A 121 17.62 -3.13 5.11
C ARG A 121 16.94 -4.40 4.59
N ASP A 122 15.63 -4.48 4.78
CA ASP A 122 14.77 -5.61 4.43
C ASP A 122 14.02 -5.37 3.08
N PHE A 123 14.31 -4.26 2.39
CA PHE A 123 13.77 -3.93 1.07
C PHE A 123 14.57 -4.65 -0.03
N PRO A 124 13.99 -4.99 -1.19
CA PRO A 124 14.74 -5.61 -2.28
C PRO A 124 16.02 -4.83 -2.64
N GLY A 125 17.13 -5.55 -2.69
CA GLY A 125 18.47 -4.99 -2.86
C GLY A 125 19.12 -4.45 -1.59
N SER A 126 18.43 -4.47 -0.44
CA SER A 126 18.91 -4.01 0.88
C SER A 126 19.48 -2.58 0.85
N ARG A 127 18.81 -1.69 0.11
CA ARG A 127 19.22 -0.29 -0.07
C ARG A 127 18.14 0.67 0.43
N PRO A 128 18.54 1.78 1.09
CA PRO A 128 17.59 2.80 1.52
C PRO A 128 17.09 3.58 0.30
N THR A 129 15.78 3.50 0.04
CA THR A 129 15.12 4.14 -1.11
C THR A 129 14.38 5.42 -0.76
N GLY A 130 14.51 5.93 0.48
CA GLY A 130 13.70 7.05 0.98
C GLY A 130 12.43 6.61 1.72
N ARG A 131 12.27 5.31 1.96
CA ARG A 131 11.17 4.73 2.73
C ARG A 131 11.45 4.82 4.21
N PHE A 132 10.50 5.33 4.98
CA PHE A 132 10.57 5.38 6.45
C PHE A 132 10.28 4.01 7.09
N SER A 133 10.91 2.96 6.56
CA SER A 133 10.79 1.56 6.98
C SER A 133 12.03 0.78 6.54
N ASN A 134 12.26 -0.39 7.13
CA ASN A 134 13.28 -1.31 6.64
C ASN A 134 12.86 -2.01 5.34
N GLY A 135 11.57 -2.06 5.03
CA GLY A 135 11.05 -2.83 3.90
C GLY A 135 9.93 -2.12 3.13
N ARG A 136 9.02 -2.92 2.58
CA ARG A 136 7.83 -2.44 1.86
C ARG A 136 6.94 -1.57 2.74
N LEU A 137 6.31 -0.58 2.14
CA LEU A 137 5.28 0.26 2.78
C LEU A 137 3.88 -0.23 2.39
N VAL A 138 2.86 0.30 3.08
CA VAL A 138 1.44 -0.01 2.79
C VAL A 138 1.09 0.16 1.30
N PRO A 139 1.56 1.20 0.57
CA PRO A 139 1.32 1.32 -0.86
C PRO A 139 1.82 0.14 -1.71
N ASP A 140 2.98 -0.44 -1.37
CA ASP A 140 3.52 -1.58 -2.10
C ASP A 140 2.65 -2.83 -1.85
N LEU A 141 2.26 -3.05 -0.60
CA LEU A 141 1.38 -4.15 -0.22
C LEU A 141 0.01 -4.04 -0.89
N LEU A 142 -0.55 -2.83 -0.99
CA LEU A 142 -1.83 -2.60 -1.67
C LEU A 142 -1.72 -2.85 -3.18
N ASN A 143 -0.67 -2.36 -3.83
CA ASN A 143 -0.42 -2.61 -5.25
C ASN A 143 -0.29 -4.11 -5.55
N GLU A 144 0.47 -4.84 -4.72
CA GLU A 144 0.66 -6.29 -4.86
C GLU A 144 -0.66 -7.05 -4.67
N ARG A 145 -1.40 -6.72 -3.60
CA ARG A 145 -2.68 -7.38 -3.27
C ARG A 145 -3.76 -7.15 -4.33
N LEU A 146 -3.72 -5.98 -4.98
CA LEU A 146 -4.64 -5.63 -6.06
C LEU A 146 -4.11 -6.03 -7.44
N GLN A 147 -2.97 -6.72 -7.49
CA GLN A 147 -2.36 -7.27 -8.71
C GLN A 147 -2.09 -6.20 -9.79
N LEU A 148 -1.80 -4.97 -9.36
CA LEU A 148 -1.52 -3.86 -10.27
C LEU A 148 -0.03 -3.75 -10.60
N LYS A 149 0.81 -3.78 -9.56
CA LYS A 149 2.27 -3.74 -9.67
C LYS A 149 2.92 -4.11 -8.34
N GLU A 150 4.23 -4.29 -8.35
CA GLU A 150 4.98 -4.70 -7.18
C GLU A 150 5.22 -3.55 -6.19
N PHE A 151 5.49 -2.35 -6.70
CA PHE A 151 5.83 -1.18 -5.88
C PHE A 151 4.98 0.04 -6.24
N ALA A 152 4.89 0.99 -5.31
CA ALA A 152 4.31 2.31 -5.58
C ALA A 152 5.45 3.31 -5.86
N PRO A 153 5.79 3.58 -7.13
CA PRO A 153 6.93 4.43 -7.44
C PRO A 153 6.63 5.90 -7.08
N PRO A 154 7.61 6.64 -6.54
CA PRO A 154 7.45 8.05 -6.21
C PRO A 154 7.34 8.89 -7.49
N PHE A 155 6.36 9.81 -7.54
CA PHE A 155 6.08 10.61 -8.73
C PHE A 155 7.26 11.50 -9.16
N LEU A 156 8.08 11.95 -8.20
CA LEU A 156 9.24 12.80 -8.49
C LEU A 156 10.45 12.04 -9.07
N ASP A 157 10.38 10.71 -9.16
CA ASP A 157 11.42 9.93 -9.83
C ASP A 157 11.33 10.10 -11.35
N ARG A 158 12.42 10.60 -11.94
CA ARG A 158 12.52 10.85 -13.38
C ARG A 158 12.60 9.57 -14.21
N SER A 159 12.81 8.41 -13.60
CA SER A 159 12.89 7.11 -14.26
C SER A 159 11.53 6.43 -14.46
N LEU A 160 10.43 7.07 -14.05
CA LEU A 160 9.06 6.54 -14.21
C LEU A 160 8.74 6.18 -15.66
N SER A 161 8.31 4.94 -15.87
CA SER A 161 7.82 4.46 -17.16
C SER A 161 6.38 4.90 -17.45
N ASP A 162 5.97 4.86 -18.71
CA ASP A 162 4.58 5.11 -19.10
C ASP A 162 3.59 4.14 -18.44
N LYS A 163 4.04 2.90 -18.19
CA LYS A 163 3.27 1.91 -17.44
C LYS A 163 3.07 2.33 -15.99
N ASP A 164 4.08 2.93 -15.36
CA ASP A 164 3.96 3.43 -14.00
C ASP A 164 2.94 4.55 -13.91
N ILE A 165 2.98 5.48 -14.88
CA ILE A 165 2.02 6.58 -14.97
C ILE A 165 0.60 6.05 -15.16
N THR A 166 0.38 5.15 -16.12
CA THR A 166 -0.96 4.63 -16.44
C THR A 166 -1.55 3.73 -15.35
N THR A 167 -0.74 3.16 -14.47
CA THR A 167 -1.17 2.34 -13.33
C THR A 167 -1.14 3.08 -11.98
N GLY A 168 -0.86 4.38 -11.99
CA GLY A 168 -0.92 5.29 -10.84
C GLY A 168 0.36 5.33 -10.00
N VAL A 169 0.63 6.44 -9.35
CA VAL A 169 1.92 6.73 -8.69
C VAL A 169 1.73 7.23 -7.27
N ASN A 170 2.83 7.42 -6.54
CA ASN A 170 2.83 7.90 -5.18
C ASN A 170 3.29 9.37 -5.10
N PHE A 171 2.46 10.24 -4.52
CA PHE A 171 2.75 11.67 -4.29
C PHE A 171 3.09 11.99 -2.83
N ALA A 172 3.02 11.01 -1.92
CA ALA A 172 3.26 11.23 -0.50
C ALA A 172 4.67 11.74 -0.22
N SER A 173 4.81 12.59 0.80
CA SER A 173 6.05 13.22 1.22
C SER A 173 6.17 13.16 2.73
N ALA A 174 7.22 12.52 3.23
CA ALA A 174 7.41 12.35 4.65
C ALA A 174 7.46 13.68 5.40
N GLY A 175 6.80 13.74 6.56
CA GLY A 175 6.64 14.97 7.34
C GLY A 175 5.52 15.89 6.84
N SER A 176 4.77 15.52 5.79
CA SER A 176 3.62 16.29 5.33
C SER A 176 2.46 16.29 6.34
N GLY A 177 1.73 17.40 6.36
CA GLY A 177 0.47 17.56 7.07
C GLY A 177 -0.67 18.01 6.15
N PHE A 178 -1.88 18.11 6.69
CA PHE A 178 -2.97 18.88 6.09
C PHE A 178 -2.74 20.39 6.27
N ASP A 179 -2.05 20.81 7.34
CA ASP A 179 -1.61 22.19 7.49
C ASP A 179 -0.26 22.38 6.79
N ASP A 180 -0.22 23.24 5.77
CA ASP A 180 1.01 23.61 5.06
C ASP A 180 2.11 24.12 6.02
N ARG A 181 1.74 24.66 7.18
CA ARG A 181 2.70 25.08 8.22
C ARG A 181 3.55 23.92 8.73
N THR A 182 2.98 22.73 8.83
CA THR A 182 3.65 21.52 9.30
C THR A 182 4.83 21.20 8.40
N SER A 183 4.64 21.28 7.09
CA SER A 183 5.67 20.97 6.10
C SER A 183 6.82 21.98 6.05
N ARG A 184 6.57 23.24 6.43
CA ARG A 184 7.60 24.30 6.38
C ARG A 184 8.79 24.07 7.30
N LEU A 185 8.62 23.35 8.41
CA LEU A 185 9.74 23.12 9.34
C LEU A 185 10.84 22.25 8.74
N ALA A 186 10.44 21.22 8.00
CA ALA A 186 11.37 20.26 7.41
C ALA A 186 11.55 20.48 5.90
N ASN A 187 10.96 21.54 5.36
CA ASN A 187 10.89 21.81 3.91
C ASN A 187 10.38 20.60 3.12
N THR A 188 9.32 19.96 3.62
CA THR A 188 8.68 18.81 2.98
C THR A 188 7.56 19.28 2.06
N MET A 189 7.02 18.39 1.23
CA MET A 189 5.93 18.75 0.32
C MET A 189 4.59 18.63 1.05
N PRO A 190 3.86 19.74 1.29
CA PRO A 190 2.56 19.69 1.94
C PRO A 190 1.53 18.96 1.09
N LEU A 191 0.47 18.44 1.71
CA LEU A 191 -0.57 17.69 1.00
C LEU A 191 -1.22 18.52 -0.11
N SER A 192 -1.36 19.82 0.10
CA SER A 192 -1.84 20.77 -0.90
C SER A 192 -1.00 20.73 -2.18
N ALA A 193 0.33 20.74 -2.05
CA ALA A 193 1.27 20.65 -3.17
C ALA A 193 1.27 19.26 -3.80
N GLN A 194 1.06 18.18 -3.04
CA GLN A 194 0.91 16.82 -3.60
C GLN A 194 -0.32 16.72 -4.51
N VAL A 195 -1.43 17.37 -4.12
CA VAL A 195 -2.64 17.47 -4.96
C VAL A 195 -2.40 18.33 -6.19
N ASP A 196 -1.64 19.42 -6.05
CA ASP A 196 -1.30 20.29 -7.17
C ASP A 196 -0.37 19.55 -8.16
N LEU A 197 0.61 18.75 -7.71
CA LEU A 197 1.40 17.87 -8.59
C LEU A 197 0.53 16.87 -9.34
N PHE A 198 -0.43 16.26 -8.66
CA PHE A 198 -1.36 15.34 -9.33
C PHE A 198 -2.14 16.04 -10.44
N ARG A 199 -2.66 17.24 -10.17
CA ARG A 199 -3.51 17.97 -11.11
C ARG A 199 -2.74 18.60 -12.26
N GLU A 200 -1.65 19.27 -11.96
CA GLU A 200 -0.97 20.17 -12.88
C GLU A 200 0.16 19.46 -13.65
N GLU A 201 0.71 18.36 -13.13
CA GLU A 201 1.79 17.62 -13.79
C GLU A 201 1.38 16.20 -14.20
N TYR A 202 0.80 15.42 -13.27
CA TYR A 202 0.47 14.03 -13.56
C TYR A 202 -0.70 13.89 -14.55
N LEU A 203 -1.80 14.64 -14.39
CA LEU A 203 -2.95 14.51 -15.30
C LEU A 203 -2.59 14.85 -16.76
N PRO A 204 -1.85 15.95 -17.07
CA PRO A 204 -1.38 16.20 -18.43
C PRO A 204 -0.49 15.10 -18.97
N ARG A 205 0.45 14.59 -18.15
CA ARG A 205 1.34 13.47 -18.53
C ARG A 205 0.53 12.21 -18.85
N LEU A 206 -0.46 11.86 -18.03
CA LEU A 206 -1.34 10.72 -18.28
C LEU A 206 -2.12 10.88 -19.60
N ARG A 207 -2.68 12.07 -19.86
CA ARG A 207 -3.38 12.36 -21.12
C ARG A 207 -2.46 12.23 -22.33
N SER A 208 -1.22 12.69 -22.23
CA SER A 208 -0.23 12.54 -23.30
C SER A 208 0.11 11.08 -23.61
N ILE A 209 0.07 10.19 -22.62
CA ILE A 209 0.43 8.78 -22.79
C ILE A 209 -0.79 7.95 -23.25
N ALA A 210 -1.94 8.14 -22.61
CA ALA A 210 -3.12 7.29 -22.79
C ALA A 210 -4.17 7.88 -23.75
N GLY A 211 -4.11 9.19 -24.03
CA GLY A 211 -5.19 9.95 -24.66
C GLY A 211 -6.30 10.33 -23.68
N ASP A 212 -7.06 11.38 -23.99
CA ASP A 212 -8.03 11.98 -23.07
C ASP A 212 -9.11 11.01 -22.59
N LYS A 213 -9.66 10.19 -23.51
CA LYS A 213 -10.72 9.24 -23.20
C LYS A 213 -10.26 8.16 -22.20
N GLU A 214 -9.07 7.61 -22.43
CA GLU A 214 -8.54 6.55 -21.58
C GLU A 214 -8.02 7.11 -20.26
N ALA A 215 -7.37 8.29 -20.27
CA ALA A 215 -6.99 8.99 -19.05
C ALA A 215 -8.21 9.24 -18.15
N ALA A 216 -9.32 9.73 -18.71
CA ALA A 216 -10.57 9.92 -17.96
C ALA A 216 -11.09 8.60 -17.36
N ARG A 217 -11.06 7.50 -18.12
CA ARG A 217 -11.46 6.17 -17.64
C ARG A 217 -10.58 5.67 -16.50
N ILE A 218 -9.26 5.85 -16.62
CA ILE A 218 -8.28 5.46 -15.61
C ILE A 218 -8.58 6.18 -14.30
N ILE A 219 -8.71 7.51 -14.31
CA ILE A 219 -8.94 8.26 -13.07
C ILE A 219 -10.32 7.92 -12.48
N ALA A 220 -11.38 7.89 -13.29
CA ALA A 220 -12.73 7.59 -12.81
C ALA A 220 -12.85 6.21 -12.14
N SER A 221 -12.01 5.25 -12.56
CA SER A 221 -12.02 3.88 -12.03
C SER A 221 -10.89 3.60 -11.04
N SER A 222 -10.06 4.59 -10.70
CA SER A 222 -8.90 4.44 -9.81
C SER A 222 -9.27 4.38 -8.33
N LEU A 223 -8.28 4.05 -7.49
CA LEU A 223 -8.33 4.24 -6.04
C LEU A 223 -7.40 5.38 -5.62
N MET A 224 -7.81 6.18 -4.64
CA MET A 224 -6.97 7.21 -4.04
C MET A 224 -6.90 6.98 -2.53
N PHE A 225 -5.69 6.84 -2.00
CA PHE A 225 -5.43 6.71 -0.57
C PHE A 225 -4.75 7.97 -0.04
N ILE A 226 -5.27 8.51 1.06
CA ILE A 226 -4.74 9.70 1.72
C ILE A 226 -4.48 9.35 3.18
N ASN A 227 -3.24 9.55 3.64
CA ASN A 227 -2.86 9.40 5.04
C ASN A 227 -2.07 10.63 5.50
N SER A 228 -2.66 11.46 6.35
CA SER A 228 -1.98 12.66 6.88
C SER A 228 -2.60 13.10 8.21
N GLY A 229 -2.02 14.11 8.86
CA GLY A 229 -2.53 14.67 10.11
C GLY A 229 -1.67 14.36 11.33
N THR A 230 -1.01 13.21 11.40
CA THR A 230 -0.15 12.87 12.56
C THR A 230 0.95 13.91 12.78
N ASN A 231 1.52 14.42 11.69
CA ASN A 231 2.51 15.50 11.74
C ASN A 231 1.89 16.83 12.20
N ASP A 232 0.65 17.15 11.81
CA ASP A 232 -0.03 18.37 12.25
C ASP A 232 -0.23 18.38 13.77
N PHE A 233 -0.70 17.27 14.34
CA PHE A 233 -0.84 17.12 15.79
C PHE A 233 0.51 17.21 16.49
N THR A 234 1.48 16.42 16.04
CA THR A 234 2.82 16.41 16.64
C THR A 234 3.44 17.81 16.62
N HIS A 235 3.34 18.50 15.49
CA HIS A 235 3.88 19.83 15.31
C HIS A 235 3.17 20.85 16.20
N TYR A 236 1.84 20.89 16.16
CA TYR A 236 1.04 21.82 16.94
C TYR A 236 1.29 21.70 18.44
N TYR A 237 1.27 20.48 18.98
CA TYR A 237 1.46 20.28 20.41
C TYR A 237 2.92 20.48 20.85
N ARG A 238 3.90 20.30 19.97
CA ARG A 238 5.32 20.55 20.32
C ARG A 238 5.70 22.02 20.24
N THR A 239 5.07 22.81 19.36
CA THR A 239 5.51 24.18 19.05
C THR A 239 4.53 25.28 19.48
N SER A 240 3.24 24.98 19.61
CA SER A 240 2.25 26.00 19.95
C SER A 240 2.31 26.38 21.43
N ARG A 241 2.42 27.68 21.70
CA ARG A 241 2.37 28.26 23.05
C ARG A 241 0.97 28.27 23.64
N ARG A 242 -0.07 28.31 22.81
CA ARG A 242 -1.48 28.18 23.21
C ARG A 242 -2.07 26.95 22.57
N ARG A 243 -2.26 25.90 23.36
CA ARG A 243 -2.79 24.61 22.90
C ARG A 243 -4.30 24.62 23.01
N LEU A 244 -4.98 24.51 21.87
CA LEU A 244 -6.37 24.12 21.80
C LEU A 244 -6.56 22.74 22.45
N GLY A 245 -7.79 22.42 22.83
CA GLY A 245 -8.15 21.05 23.20
C GLY A 245 -7.94 20.10 22.00
N ILE A 246 -7.74 18.81 22.28
CA ILE A 246 -7.55 17.80 21.23
C ILE A 246 -8.70 17.80 20.22
N GLY A 247 -9.95 17.89 20.69
CA GLY A 247 -11.13 17.96 19.83
C GLY A 247 -11.17 19.21 18.94
N GLU A 248 -10.86 20.37 19.49
CA GLU A 248 -10.86 21.64 18.74
C GLU A 248 -9.78 21.67 17.65
N TYR A 249 -8.58 21.15 17.96
CA TYR A 249 -7.54 21.04 16.95
C TYR A 249 -7.87 19.98 15.90
N GLN A 250 -8.49 18.87 16.30
CA GLN A 250 -9.00 17.87 15.36
C GLN A 250 -10.00 18.50 14.37
N ASP A 251 -10.91 19.34 14.84
CA ASP A 251 -11.85 20.05 13.97
C ASP A 251 -11.14 20.98 12.97
N THR A 252 -10.05 21.63 13.41
CA THR A 252 -9.19 22.45 12.53
C THR A 252 -8.56 21.60 11.43
N VAL A 253 -7.94 20.48 11.78
CA VAL A 253 -7.34 19.54 10.81
C VAL A 253 -8.38 18.96 9.86
N LEU A 254 -9.59 18.65 10.34
CA LEU A 254 -10.70 18.17 9.50
C LEU A 254 -11.18 19.22 8.50
N GLN A 255 -11.17 20.50 8.85
CA GLN A 255 -11.49 21.58 7.92
C GLN A 255 -10.44 21.70 6.81
N LEU A 256 -9.16 21.63 7.17
CA LEU A 256 -8.06 21.61 6.19
C LEU A 256 -8.15 20.38 5.27
N ALA A 257 -8.40 19.20 5.82
CA ALA A 257 -8.62 17.98 5.04
C ALA A 257 -9.76 18.15 4.02
N ARG A 258 -10.89 18.75 4.43
CA ARG A 258 -12.01 19.04 3.51
C ARG A 258 -11.59 20.02 2.40
N ALA A 259 -10.84 21.07 2.73
CA ALA A 259 -10.38 22.05 1.75
C ALA A 259 -9.43 21.42 0.72
N HIS A 260 -8.43 20.66 1.17
CA HIS A 260 -7.43 20.09 0.27
C HIS A 260 -7.92 18.86 -0.50
N VAL A 261 -8.71 18.00 0.14
CA VAL A 261 -9.16 16.75 -0.47
C VAL A 261 -10.47 16.94 -1.22
N LYS A 262 -11.52 17.43 -0.56
CA LYS A 262 -12.85 17.50 -1.18
C LYS A 262 -12.93 18.61 -2.22
N VAL A 263 -12.35 19.78 -1.94
CA VAL A 263 -12.45 20.91 -2.88
C VAL A 263 -11.49 20.76 -4.04
N LYS A 264 -10.22 20.37 -3.83
CA LYS A 264 -9.27 20.30 -4.96
C LYS A 264 -9.33 18.98 -5.75
N LEU A 265 -9.42 17.82 -5.09
CA LEU A 265 -9.47 16.54 -5.82
C LEU A 265 -10.86 16.29 -6.41
N CYS A 266 -11.95 16.44 -5.66
CA CYS A 266 -13.27 16.06 -6.19
C CYS A 266 -13.89 17.07 -7.19
N SER A 267 -13.49 18.35 -7.18
CA SER A 267 -14.02 19.35 -8.13
C SER A 267 -13.51 19.16 -9.57
N SER A 268 -12.46 18.36 -9.76
CA SER A 268 -11.85 18.11 -11.08
C SER A 268 -12.59 17.06 -11.93
N GLY A 269 -13.88 16.80 -11.64
CA GLY A 269 -14.71 15.84 -12.39
C GLY A 269 -14.59 14.37 -11.96
N PHE A 270 -13.94 14.09 -10.83
CA PHE A 270 -13.62 12.73 -10.36
C PHE A 270 -14.72 12.10 -9.48
N VAL A 271 -15.97 12.14 -9.95
CA VAL A 271 -17.17 11.76 -9.17
C VAL A 271 -17.22 10.26 -8.83
N SER A 272 -16.44 9.40 -9.51
CA SER A 272 -16.47 7.93 -9.34
C SER A 272 -15.25 7.33 -8.63
N THR A 273 -14.24 8.12 -8.28
CA THR A 273 -13.00 7.61 -7.67
C THR A 273 -13.24 7.26 -6.20
N LYS A 274 -12.83 6.06 -5.78
CA LYS A 274 -12.94 5.66 -4.37
C LYS A 274 -11.80 6.26 -3.57
N LEU A 275 -12.16 7.21 -2.71
CA LEU A 275 -11.26 7.91 -1.81
C LEU A 275 -11.25 7.23 -0.43
N PHE A 276 -10.07 6.89 0.06
CA PHE A 276 -9.85 6.37 1.40
C PHE A 276 -9.00 7.38 2.19
N LEU A 277 -9.61 7.95 3.24
CA LEU A 277 -8.92 8.78 4.22
C LEU A 277 -8.59 7.92 5.43
N LEU A 278 -7.30 7.81 5.75
CA LEU A 278 -6.77 7.05 6.88
C LEU A 278 -6.21 8.01 7.94
#